data_AF-A0A6L4Z555-F1
#
_entry.id   AF-A0A6L4Z555-F1
#
_cell.length_a   1.000
_cell.length_b   1.000
_cell.length_c   1.000
_cell.angle_alpha   90.00
_cell.angle_beta   90.00
_cell.angle_gamma   90.00
#
_symmetry.space_group_name_H-M   'P 1'
#
loop_
_entity.id
_entity.type
_entity.pdbx_description
1 polymer ?
#
loop_
_entity_poly.entity_id
_entity_poly.type
_entity_poly.pdbx_seq_one_letter_code
_entity_poly.pdbx_strand_id
1 'polypeptide(L)'
;TRYGRSQREQMLGQLVALPTTMTVFAAMGVIITSASAIIYNKLIWDPVLLIAEFSQPVVVAISMFTVVIATLSVNIAANVVSPANDFANAFPKWITFQRGGLLTGLIGIMMQPWKLLADPSGYIFTWLVGYSGGLGSIAGVMIADYWLIRKKHLEVPDLYLTNGIYRFTAGWNIAAVIATLLGCALAWGGIVFKPLAPLYDYAWFVGFFVSGSTYWALMTVMSVEVTRVKLSTENKIS
;
A
#
# COMPACT_ATOMS: atom_id res chain seq x y z
N THR A 1 -15.36 17.66 -4.44
CA THR A 1 -16.19 17.67 -3.21
C THR A 1 -15.92 16.37 -2.48
N ARG A 2 -15.67 16.46 -1.17
CA ARG A 2 -15.05 15.45 -0.25
C ARG A 2 -13.67 14.90 -0.63
N TYR A 3 -13.37 14.72 -1.91
CA TYR A 3 -12.01 14.64 -2.47
C TYR A 3 -11.73 15.93 -3.28
N GLY A 4 -10.45 16.33 -3.39
CA GLY A 4 -9.99 17.65 -3.88
C GLY A 4 -10.68 18.14 -5.16
N ARG A 5 -10.72 19.47 -5.40
CA ARG A 5 -11.46 20.03 -6.55
C ARG A 5 -10.89 19.55 -7.88
N SER A 6 -9.62 19.13 -7.91
CA SER A 6 -9.00 18.42 -9.03
C SER A 6 -7.94 17.40 -8.56
N GLN A 7 -7.66 16.39 -9.40
CA GLN A 7 -6.56 15.44 -9.19
C GLN A 7 -5.20 16.16 -9.06
N ARG A 8 -5.02 17.27 -9.77
CA ARG A 8 -3.82 18.11 -9.70
C ARG A 8 -3.64 18.75 -8.33
N GLU A 9 -4.71 19.28 -7.75
CA GLU A 9 -4.68 19.83 -6.39
C GLU A 9 -4.43 18.76 -5.34
N GLN A 10 -5.01 17.57 -5.50
CA GLN A 10 -4.73 16.44 -4.60
C GLN A 10 -3.26 16.01 -4.67
N MET A 11 -2.71 15.90 -5.88
CA MET A 11 -1.30 15.57 -6.09
C MET A 11 -0.37 16.63 -5.49
N LEU A 12 -0.61 17.91 -5.78
CA LEU A 12 0.17 19.02 -5.21
C LEU A 12 0.05 19.08 -3.69
N GLY A 13 -1.16 18.92 -3.17
CA GLY A 13 -1.43 18.90 -1.74
C GLY A 13 -0.65 17.79 -1.04
N GLN A 14 -0.65 16.57 -1.56
CA GLN A 14 0.12 15.47 -0.96
C GLN A 14 1.63 15.62 -1.15
N LEU A 15 2.08 16.06 -2.33
CA LEU A 15 3.50 16.24 -2.63
C LEU A 15 4.14 17.32 -1.76
N VAL A 16 3.39 18.35 -1.37
CA VAL A 16 3.88 19.39 -0.45
C VAL A 16 3.67 18.98 1.00
N ALA A 17 2.45 18.55 1.37
CA ALA A 17 2.11 18.30 2.76
C ALA A 17 2.85 17.09 3.35
N LEU A 18 2.96 15.97 2.62
CA LEU A 18 3.57 14.75 3.18
C LEU A 18 5.07 14.93 3.46
N PRO A 19 5.92 15.36 2.51
CA PRO A 19 7.35 15.50 2.79
C PRO A 19 7.65 16.56 3.84
N THR A 20 6.93 17.69 3.82
CA THR A 20 7.16 18.77 4.80
C THR A 20 6.81 18.32 6.21
N THR A 21 5.61 17.76 6.41
CA THR A 21 5.20 17.26 7.73
C THR A 21 6.09 16.10 8.19
N MET A 22 6.42 15.14 7.31
CA MET A 22 7.33 14.04 7.63
C MET A 22 8.71 14.55 8.06
N THR A 23 9.25 15.56 7.38
CA THR A 23 10.55 16.16 7.73
C THR A 23 10.50 16.80 9.11
N VAL A 24 9.43 17.56 9.40
CA VAL A 24 9.26 18.20 10.72
C VAL A 24 9.13 17.16 11.83
N PHE A 25 8.27 16.14 11.65
CA PHE A 25 8.07 15.10 12.66
C PHE A 25 9.34 14.24 12.87
N ALA A 26 10.07 13.92 11.80
CA ALA A 26 11.34 13.20 11.90
C ALA A 26 12.38 14.03 12.65
N ALA A 27 12.51 15.33 12.33
CA ALA A 27 13.42 16.23 13.04
C ALA A 27 13.06 16.35 14.53
N MET A 28 11.76 16.51 14.84
CA MET A 28 11.28 16.52 16.22
C MET A 28 11.63 15.21 16.94
N GLY A 29 11.40 14.06 16.32
CA GLY A 29 11.76 12.75 16.90
C GLY A 29 13.25 12.67 17.24
N VAL A 30 14.13 13.03 16.30
CA VAL A 30 15.59 13.01 16.53
C VAL A 30 16.00 13.96 17.65
N ILE A 31 15.49 15.20 17.65
CA ILE A 31 15.82 16.20 18.67
C ILE A 31 15.35 15.75 20.05
N ILE A 32 14.10 15.28 20.16
CA ILE A 32 13.50 14.85 21.42
C ILE A 32 14.21 13.61 21.98
N THR A 33 14.49 12.61 21.14
CA THR A 33 15.24 11.42 21.55
C THR A 33 16.67 11.77 21.97
N SER A 34 17.33 12.70 21.26
CA SER A 34 18.66 13.18 21.65
C SER A 34 18.63 13.92 23.00
N ALA A 35 17.62 14.76 23.23
CA ALA A 35 17.43 15.45 24.51
C ALA A 35 17.16 14.45 25.65
N SER A 36 16.40 13.38 25.39
CA SER A 36 16.13 12.34 26.40
C SER A 36 17.41 11.67 26.90
N ALA A 37 18.41 11.47 26.03
CA ALA A 37 19.70 10.91 26.40
C ALA A 37 20.45 11.81 27.40
N ILE A 38 20.30 13.13 27.30
CA ILE A 38 20.96 14.10 28.18
C ILE A 38 20.18 14.25 29.50
N ILE A 39 18.84 14.33 29.44
CA ILE A 39 17.99 14.61 30.59
C ILE A 39 17.82 13.36 31.48
N TYR A 40 17.60 12.20 30.85
CA TYR A 40 17.24 10.95 31.54
C TYR A 40 18.33 9.88 31.51
N ASN A 41 19.49 10.16 30.89
CA ASN A 41 20.59 9.20 30.70
C ASN A 41 20.20 7.92 29.95
N LYS A 42 19.12 7.97 29.16
CA LYS A 42 18.65 6.86 28.31
C LYS A 42 18.04 7.40 27.02
N LEU A 43 18.23 6.68 25.91
CA LEU A 43 17.62 7.00 24.62
C LEU A 43 16.17 6.52 24.62
N ILE A 44 15.23 7.45 24.73
CA ILE A 44 13.79 7.16 24.68
C ILE A 44 13.25 7.64 23.34
N TRP A 45 12.97 6.69 22.45
CA TRP A 45 12.36 6.96 21.14
C TRP A 45 10.85 6.74 21.15
N ASP A 46 10.33 5.97 22.10
CA ASP A 46 8.90 5.78 22.28
C ASP A 46 8.30 7.00 23.02
N PRO A 47 7.39 7.77 22.38
CA PRO A 47 6.79 8.94 22.99
C PRO A 47 5.95 8.61 24.22
N VAL A 48 5.36 7.42 24.32
CA VAL A 48 4.56 6.98 25.47
C VAL A 48 5.48 6.77 26.68
N LEU A 49 6.62 6.10 26.47
CA LEU A 49 7.62 5.92 27.53
C LEU A 49 8.22 7.26 27.95
N LEU A 50 8.43 8.19 27.01
CA LEU A 50 8.94 9.51 27.34
C LEU A 50 7.95 10.32 28.20
N ILE A 51 6.66 10.27 27.87
CA ILE A 51 5.60 10.93 28.67
C ILE A 51 5.58 10.35 30.09
N ALA A 52 5.85 9.06 30.28
CA ALA A 52 5.88 8.43 31.59
C ALA A 52 7.02 8.92 32.50
N GLU A 53 8.06 9.57 31.96
CA GLU A 53 9.17 10.15 32.75
C GLU A 53 8.82 11.51 33.37
N PHE A 54 7.69 12.12 32.99
CA PHE A 54 7.28 13.40 33.55
C PHE A 54 6.71 13.23 34.97
N SER A 55 7.16 14.06 35.90
CA SER A 55 6.73 14.01 37.30
C SER A 55 5.36 14.61 37.55
N GLN A 56 4.89 15.53 36.69
CA GLN A 56 3.62 16.24 36.90
C GLN A 56 2.43 15.46 36.31
N PRO A 57 1.51 14.93 37.16
CA PRO A 57 0.45 14.03 36.70
C PRO A 57 -0.51 14.67 35.69
N VAL A 58 -0.74 15.98 35.79
CA VAL A 58 -1.60 16.72 34.87
C VAL A 58 -1.03 16.74 33.45
N VAL A 59 0.28 16.93 33.31
CA VAL A 59 0.97 16.92 32.00
C VAL A 59 0.90 15.52 31.39
N VAL A 60 1.16 14.49 32.19
CA VAL A 60 1.04 13.09 31.77
C VAL A 60 -0.38 12.78 31.28
N ALA A 61 -1.41 13.18 32.04
CA ALA A 61 -2.80 12.92 31.69
C ALA A 61 -3.21 13.59 30.37
N ILE A 62 -2.88 14.87 30.18
CA ILE A 62 -3.21 15.62 28.96
C ILE A 62 -2.45 15.04 27.75
N SER A 63 -1.15 14.74 27.92
CA SER A 63 -0.34 14.16 26.84
C SER A 63 -0.85 12.79 26.43
N MET A 64 -1.14 11.89 27.39
CA MET A 64 -1.68 10.55 27.11
C MET A 64 -3.05 10.62 26.44
N PHE A 65 -3.93 11.51 26.89
CA PHE A 65 -5.23 11.72 26.25
C PHE A 65 -5.07 12.20 24.80
N THR A 66 -4.13 13.11 24.55
CA THR A 66 -3.80 13.59 23.20
C THR A 66 -3.26 12.47 22.33
N VAL A 67 -2.37 11.61 22.85
CA VAL A 67 -1.85 10.43 22.15
C VAL A 67 -2.99 9.48 21.76
N VAL A 68 -3.94 9.23 22.66
CA VAL A 68 -5.11 8.37 22.38
C VAL A 68 -5.95 8.97 21.25
N ILE A 69 -6.31 10.25 21.33
CA ILE A 69 -7.10 10.92 20.29
C ILE A 69 -6.37 10.89 18.93
N ALA A 70 -5.08 11.24 18.92
CA ALA A 70 -4.28 11.27 17.69
C ALA A 70 -4.21 9.86 17.06
N THR A 71 -3.94 8.83 17.88
CA THR A 71 -3.86 7.44 17.44
C THR A 71 -5.18 6.95 16.87
N LEU A 72 -6.30 7.22 17.55
CA LEU A 72 -7.63 6.84 17.06
C LEU A 72 -7.99 7.56 15.76
N SER A 73 -7.72 8.87 15.68
CA SER A 73 -8.05 9.69 14.52
C SER A 73 -7.33 9.21 13.26
N VAL A 74 -6.03 8.95 13.35
CA VAL A 74 -5.23 8.46 12.21
C VAL A 74 -5.59 7.02 11.86
N ASN A 75 -5.79 6.14 12.85
CA ASN A 75 -6.12 4.73 12.57
C ASN A 75 -7.45 4.55 11.86
N ILE A 76 -8.50 5.29 12.28
CA ILE A 76 -9.81 5.19 11.62
C ILE A 76 -9.67 5.60 10.14
N ALA A 77 -9.02 6.73 9.87
CA ALA A 77 -8.89 7.24 8.51
C ALA A 77 -7.98 6.37 7.62
N ALA A 78 -6.82 5.96 8.12
CA ALA A 78 -5.79 5.28 7.32
C ALA A 78 -5.98 3.77 7.23
N ASN A 79 -6.39 3.12 8.34
CA ASN A 79 -6.31 1.66 8.46
C ASN A 79 -7.69 0.97 8.47
N VAL A 80 -8.79 1.69 8.69
CA VAL A 80 -10.14 1.09 8.71
C VAL A 80 -10.90 1.35 7.42
N VAL A 81 -10.81 2.56 6.84
CA VAL A 81 -11.64 2.97 5.70
C VAL A 81 -11.37 2.11 4.45
N SER A 82 -10.10 1.87 4.10
CA SER A 82 -9.73 1.09 2.90
C SER A 82 -10.26 -0.35 2.95
N PRO A 83 -9.88 -1.18 3.94
CA PRO A 83 -10.35 -2.56 4.00
C PRO A 83 -11.87 -2.66 4.19
N ALA A 84 -12.50 -1.72 4.89
CA ALA A 84 -13.96 -1.67 4.98
C ALA A 84 -14.63 -1.50 3.61
N ASN A 85 -14.05 -0.66 2.75
CA ASN A 85 -14.51 -0.48 1.38
C ASN A 85 -14.19 -1.72 0.52
N ASP A 86 -13.03 -2.35 0.71
CA ASP A 86 -12.66 -3.57 -0.03
C ASP A 86 -13.64 -4.72 0.28
N PHE A 87 -13.96 -4.95 1.55
CA PHE A 87 -14.95 -5.97 1.94
C PHE A 87 -16.36 -5.66 1.41
N ALA A 88 -16.78 -4.39 1.45
CA ALA A 88 -18.08 -3.98 0.93
C ALA A 88 -18.16 -4.15 -0.59
N ASN A 89 -17.07 -3.90 -1.33
CA ASN A 89 -17.05 -4.11 -2.78
C ASN A 89 -16.90 -5.58 -3.18
N ALA A 90 -16.18 -6.39 -2.40
CA ALA A 90 -16.04 -7.82 -2.65
C ALA A 90 -17.34 -8.59 -2.39
N PHE A 91 -18.10 -8.19 -1.36
CA PHE A 91 -19.30 -8.91 -0.90
C PHE A 91 -20.48 -7.96 -0.66
N PRO A 92 -20.93 -7.19 -1.69
CA PRO A 92 -21.87 -6.08 -1.52
C PRO A 92 -23.26 -6.52 -1.05
N LYS A 93 -23.65 -7.78 -1.28
CA LYS A 93 -24.92 -8.35 -0.80
C LYS A 93 -24.92 -8.63 0.71
N TRP A 94 -23.76 -8.81 1.33
CA TRP A 94 -23.64 -9.29 2.71
C TRP A 94 -22.96 -8.26 3.64
N ILE A 95 -22.02 -7.48 3.11
CA ILE A 95 -21.16 -6.58 3.88
C ILE A 95 -21.46 -5.14 3.52
N THR A 96 -21.90 -4.36 4.51
CA THR A 96 -21.97 -2.89 4.43
C THR A 96 -20.66 -2.28 4.92
N PHE A 97 -20.40 -1.01 4.59
CA PHE A 97 -19.20 -0.29 5.06
C PHE A 97 -19.00 -0.39 6.59
N GLN A 98 -20.08 -0.25 7.38
CA GLN A 98 -20.02 -0.38 8.83
C GLN A 98 -19.60 -1.79 9.29
N ARG A 99 -20.17 -2.83 8.66
CA ARG A 99 -19.80 -4.23 8.95
C ARG A 99 -18.36 -4.52 8.51
N GLY A 100 -17.93 -3.99 7.38
CA GLY A 100 -16.55 -4.09 6.90
C GLY A 100 -15.55 -3.44 7.85
N GLY A 101 -15.89 -2.29 8.42
CA GLY A 101 -15.08 -1.62 9.44
C GLY A 101 -14.94 -2.46 10.72
N LEU A 102 -16.04 -3.04 11.20
CA LEU A 102 -16.01 -3.94 12.37
C LEU A 102 -15.17 -5.19 12.09
N LEU A 103 -15.34 -5.81 10.92
CA LEU A 103 -14.56 -6.98 10.50
C LEU A 103 -13.07 -6.66 10.43
N THR A 104 -12.71 -5.51 9.88
CA THR A 104 -11.33 -5.03 9.84
C THR A 104 -10.73 -4.94 11.24
N GLY A 105 -11.45 -4.33 12.20
CA GLY A 105 -10.99 -4.22 13.58
C GLY A 105 -10.80 -5.59 14.25
N LEU A 106 -11.76 -6.50 14.06
CA LEU A 106 -11.67 -7.86 14.60
C LEU A 106 -10.48 -8.64 14.03
N ILE A 107 -10.33 -8.64 12.71
CA ILE A 107 -9.19 -9.31 12.04
C ILE A 107 -7.87 -8.69 12.50
N GLY A 108 -7.80 -7.36 12.58
CA GLY A 108 -6.60 -6.65 13.04
C GLY A 108 -6.17 -7.06 14.46
N ILE A 109 -7.12 -7.22 15.39
CA ILE A 109 -6.84 -7.72 16.74
C ILE A 109 -6.43 -9.19 16.71
N MET A 110 -7.11 -10.02 15.92
CA MET A 110 -6.82 -11.45 15.79
C MET A 110 -5.44 -11.74 15.19
N MET A 111 -4.89 -10.82 14.38
CA MET A 111 -3.52 -10.91 13.87
C MET A 111 -2.45 -10.73 14.97
N GLN A 112 -2.83 -10.28 16.17
CA GLN A 112 -1.93 -10.09 17.31
C GLN A 112 -0.71 -9.20 16.97
N PRO A 113 -0.91 -7.97 16.48
CA PRO A 113 0.17 -7.12 15.98
C PRO A 113 1.23 -6.81 17.04
N TRP A 114 0.88 -6.85 18.33
CA TRP A 114 1.82 -6.68 19.43
C TRP A 114 2.92 -7.75 19.46
N LYS A 115 2.69 -8.94 18.90
CA LYS A 115 3.75 -9.95 18.76
C LYS A 115 4.78 -9.58 17.70
N LEU A 116 4.35 -8.92 16.62
CA LEU A 116 5.27 -8.39 15.60
C LEU A 116 6.07 -7.21 16.16
N LEU A 117 5.42 -6.33 16.93
CA LEU A 117 6.07 -5.16 17.52
C LEU A 117 7.06 -5.51 18.66
N ALA A 118 6.97 -6.72 19.23
CA ALA A 118 7.89 -7.18 20.26
C ALA A 118 9.33 -7.35 19.75
N ASP A 119 9.52 -7.53 18.44
CA ASP A 119 10.84 -7.52 17.78
C ASP A 119 10.88 -6.39 16.74
N PRO A 120 11.37 -5.19 17.10
CA PRO A 120 11.46 -4.06 16.19
C PRO A 120 12.34 -4.36 14.96
N SER A 121 13.40 -5.16 15.13
CA SER A 121 14.34 -5.47 14.06
C SER A 121 13.71 -6.41 13.02
N GLY A 122 13.04 -7.47 13.48
CA GLY A 122 12.24 -8.35 12.64
C GLY A 122 11.07 -7.64 11.99
N TYR A 123 10.40 -6.74 12.71
CA TYR A 123 9.31 -5.92 12.17
C TYR A 123 9.78 -5.05 11.00
N ILE A 124 10.87 -4.30 11.18
CA ILE A 124 11.37 -3.36 10.16
C ILE A 124 12.02 -4.10 9.00
N PHE A 125 13.03 -4.94 9.27
CA PHE A 125 13.90 -5.47 8.22
C PHE A 125 13.39 -6.76 7.59
N THR A 126 12.44 -7.44 8.23
CA THR A 126 11.83 -8.65 7.67
C THR A 126 10.38 -8.38 7.27
N TRP A 127 9.52 -8.05 8.22
CA TRP A 127 8.09 -7.98 7.92
C TRP A 127 7.74 -6.83 6.96
N LEU A 128 8.14 -5.59 7.28
CA LEU A 128 7.84 -4.42 6.45
C LEU A 128 8.47 -4.51 5.07
N VAL A 129 9.73 -4.94 4.99
CA VAL A 129 10.44 -5.12 3.71
C VAL A 129 9.74 -6.19 2.85
N GLY A 130 9.45 -7.37 3.41
CA GLY A 130 8.75 -8.42 2.68
C GLY A 130 7.35 -8.01 2.22
N TYR A 131 6.58 -7.39 3.10
CA TYR A 131 5.26 -6.84 2.79
C TYR A 131 5.32 -5.82 1.64
N SER A 132 6.33 -4.94 1.68
CA SER A 132 6.55 -3.92 0.64
C SER A 132 6.78 -4.55 -0.74
N GLY A 133 7.48 -5.69 -0.84
CA GLY A 133 7.69 -6.35 -2.13
C GLY A 133 6.41 -6.81 -2.82
N GLY A 134 5.47 -7.35 -2.04
CA GLY A 134 4.15 -7.76 -2.55
C GLY A 134 3.33 -6.57 -3.03
N LEU A 135 3.24 -5.53 -2.19
CA LEU A 135 2.53 -4.30 -2.56
C LEU A 135 3.16 -3.58 -3.76
N GLY A 136 4.49 -3.52 -3.82
CA GLY A 136 5.23 -2.97 -4.95
C GLY A 136 4.87 -3.68 -6.24
N SER A 137 4.78 -5.01 -6.21
CA SER A 137 4.39 -5.83 -7.36
C SER A 137 2.98 -5.51 -7.86
N ILE A 138 2.00 -5.34 -6.97
CA ILE A 138 0.63 -4.93 -7.35
C ILE A 138 0.64 -3.51 -7.93
N ALA A 139 1.33 -2.57 -7.26
CA ALA A 139 1.43 -1.19 -7.69
C ALA A 139 2.08 -1.06 -9.08
N GLY A 140 3.11 -1.85 -9.37
CA GLY A 140 3.79 -1.86 -10.67
C GLY A 140 2.84 -2.20 -11.82
N VAL A 141 2.01 -3.25 -11.64
CA VAL A 141 0.99 -3.63 -12.63
C VAL A 141 -0.05 -2.54 -12.80
N MET A 142 -0.59 -1.99 -11.70
CA MET A 142 -1.63 -0.95 -11.76
C MET A 142 -1.14 0.33 -12.44
N ILE A 143 0.09 0.77 -12.14
CA ILE A 143 0.68 1.96 -12.76
C ILE A 143 0.96 1.72 -14.25
N ALA A 144 1.52 0.56 -14.60
CA ALA A 144 1.77 0.21 -16.00
C ALA A 144 0.47 0.11 -16.81
N ASP A 145 -0.58 -0.49 -16.25
CA ASP A 145 -1.89 -0.58 -16.89
C ASP A 145 -2.49 0.80 -17.16
N TYR A 146 -2.57 1.64 -16.14
CA TYR A 146 -3.23 2.94 -16.27
C TYR A 146 -2.44 3.91 -17.15
N TRP A 147 -1.12 4.04 -16.97
CA TRP A 147 -0.33 5.07 -17.66
C TRP A 147 0.23 4.60 -19.01
N LEU A 148 0.72 3.36 -19.11
CA LEU A 148 1.43 2.90 -20.31
C LEU A 148 0.51 2.20 -21.30
N ILE A 149 -0.33 1.27 -20.82
CA ILE A 149 -1.25 0.50 -21.68
C ILE A 149 -2.47 1.35 -22.05
N ARG A 150 -3.16 1.90 -21.05
CA ARG A 150 -4.43 2.61 -21.23
C ARG A 150 -4.28 4.12 -21.43
N LYS A 151 -3.07 4.66 -21.27
CA LYS A 151 -2.75 6.08 -21.50
C LYS A 151 -3.68 7.04 -20.74
N LYS A 152 -4.06 6.66 -19.50
CA LYS A 152 -4.97 7.38 -18.58
C LYS A 152 -6.46 7.37 -18.97
N HIS A 153 -6.86 6.56 -19.95
CA HIS A 153 -8.25 6.39 -20.36
C HIS A 153 -8.87 5.12 -19.77
N LEU A 154 -9.87 5.29 -18.90
CA LEU A 154 -10.64 4.20 -18.32
C LEU A 154 -12.11 4.34 -18.71
N GLU A 155 -12.67 3.29 -19.28
CA GLU A 155 -14.12 3.14 -19.45
C GLU A 155 -14.75 2.82 -18.08
N VAL A 156 -15.15 3.87 -17.35
CA VAL A 156 -15.69 3.73 -15.99
C VAL A 156 -16.93 2.83 -15.91
N PRO A 157 -17.92 2.89 -16.83
CA PRO A 157 -19.08 2.02 -16.76
C PRO A 157 -18.72 0.53 -16.78
N ASP A 158 -17.74 0.16 -17.61
CA ASP A 158 -17.30 -1.22 -17.79
C ASP A 158 -16.62 -1.80 -16.55
N LEU A 159 -16.13 -0.97 -15.62
CA LEU A 159 -15.59 -1.43 -14.33
C LEU A 159 -16.68 -2.05 -13.43
N TYR A 160 -17.95 -1.72 -13.66
CA TYR A 160 -19.10 -2.19 -12.88
C TYR A 160 -19.92 -3.27 -13.61
N LEU A 161 -19.53 -3.64 -14.84
CA LEU A 161 -20.22 -4.64 -15.65
C LEU A 161 -19.50 -5.98 -15.60
N THR A 162 -20.25 -7.06 -15.37
CA THR A 162 -19.70 -8.43 -15.36
C THR A 162 -19.16 -8.88 -16.73
N ASN A 163 -19.68 -8.29 -17.81
CA ASN A 163 -19.32 -8.58 -19.20
C ASN A 163 -18.66 -7.38 -19.92
N GLY A 164 -18.01 -6.49 -19.17
CA GLY A 164 -17.27 -5.36 -19.73
C GLY A 164 -15.90 -5.73 -20.29
N ILE A 165 -15.20 -4.74 -20.86
CA ILE A 165 -13.85 -4.89 -21.43
C ILE A 165 -12.79 -5.37 -20.42
N TYR A 166 -13.06 -5.27 -19.11
CA TYR A 166 -12.17 -5.71 -18.03
C TYR A 166 -12.44 -7.15 -17.55
N ARG A 167 -13.33 -7.90 -18.20
CA ARG A 167 -13.59 -9.30 -17.84
C ARG A 167 -12.42 -10.21 -18.20
N PHE A 168 -11.64 -9.88 -19.24
CA PHE A 168 -10.55 -10.72 -19.76
C PHE A 168 -10.95 -12.21 -19.87
N THR A 169 -10.10 -13.14 -19.42
CA THR A 169 -10.37 -14.58 -19.43
C THR A 169 -11.03 -14.99 -18.12
N ALA A 170 -12.35 -15.22 -18.17
CA ALA A 170 -13.15 -15.66 -17.02
C ALA A 170 -13.05 -14.76 -15.77
N GLY A 171 -12.86 -13.45 -15.95
CA GLY A 171 -12.69 -12.48 -14.86
C GLY A 171 -11.23 -12.17 -14.51
N TRP A 172 -10.28 -12.85 -15.15
CA TRP A 172 -8.86 -12.73 -14.83
C TRP A 172 -8.03 -12.20 -15.99
N ASN A 173 -7.23 -11.17 -15.70
CA ASN A 173 -6.13 -10.78 -16.57
C ASN A 173 -4.91 -11.66 -16.26
N ILE A 174 -4.69 -12.69 -17.08
CA ILE A 174 -3.59 -13.63 -16.90
C ILE A 174 -2.22 -12.93 -16.97
N ALA A 175 -2.06 -11.90 -17.82
CA ALA A 175 -0.84 -11.12 -17.88
C ALA A 175 -0.57 -10.36 -16.57
N ALA A 176 -1.61 -9.78 -15.95
CA ALA A 176 -1.49 -9.12 -14.65
C ALA A 176 -1.11 -10.10 -13.53
N VAL A 177 -1.72 -11.29 -13.53
CA VAL A 177 -1.42 -12.34 -12.54
C VAL A 177 0.03 -12.80 -12.68
N ILE A 178 0.47 -13.16 -13.88
CA ILE A 178 1.85 -13.60 -14.14
C ILE A 178 2.84 -12.52 -13.73
N ALA A 179 2.61 -11.27 -14.15
CA ALA A 179 3.49 -10.15 -13.82
C ALA A 179 3.60 -9.92 -12.31
N THR A 180 2.48 -9.98 -11.59
CA THR A 180 2.47 -9.83 -10.13
C THR A 180 3.23 -10.97 -9.44
N LEU A 181 2.99 -12.22 -9.87
CA LEU A 181 3.67 -13.39 -9.30
C LEU A 181 5.17 -13.34 -9.54
N LEU A 182 5.61 -12.92 -10.72
CA LEU A 182 7.04 -12.76 -11.03
C LEU A 182 7.68 -11.64 -10.20
N GLY A 183 6.98 -10.51 -10.03
CA GLY A 183 7.41 -9.43 -9.14
C GLY A 183 7.61 -9.92 -7.70
N CYS A 184 6.62 -10.62 -7.14
CA CYS A 184 6.70 -11.18 -5.79
C CYS A 184 7.82 -12.22 -5.67
N ALA A 185 7.94 -13.12 -6.65
CA ALA A 185 8.97 -14.17 -6.64
C ALA A 185 10.38 -13.59 -6.61
N LEU A 186 10.66 -12.53 -7.40
CA LEU A 186 11.96 -11.88 -7.38
C LEU A 186 12.18 -11.02 -6.13
N ALA A 187 11.16 -10.28 -5.68
CA ALA A 187 11.23 -9.48 -4.46
C ALA A 187 11.51 -10.36 -3.22
N TRP A 188 10.94 -11.56 -3.15
CA TRP A 188 11.11 -12.49 -2.04
C TRP A 188 12.21 -13.54 -2.24
N GLY A 189 12.81 -13.60 -3.44
CA GLY A 189 13.83 -14.58 -3.77
C GLY A 189 15.04 -14.53 -2.82
N GLY A 190 15.36 -13.35 -2.29
CA GLY A 190 16.41 -13.16 -1.30
C GLY A 190 16.18 -13.82 0.06
N ILE A 191 14.93 -14.17 0.41
CA ILE A 191 14.62 -14.94 1.62
C ILE A 191 15.13 -16.37 1.49
N VAL A 192 14.96 -16.96 0.31
CA VAL A 192 15.24 -18.39 0.06
C VAL A 192 16.68 -18.60 -0.41
N PHE A 193 17.18 -17.69 -1.24
CA PHE A 193 18.50 -17.81 -1.85
C PHE A 193 19.37 -16.63 -1.48
N LYS A 194 20.35 -16.87 -0.60
CA LYS A 194 21.22 -15.83 -0.03
C LYS A 194 21.89 -14.88 -1.05
N PRO A 195 22.35 -15.35 -2.23
CA PRO A 195 22.89 -14.44 -3.25
C PRO A 195 21.88 -13.39 -3.79
N LEU A 196 20.57 -13.61 -3.61
CA LEU A 196 19.52 -12.66 -3.96
C LEU A 196 19.08 -11.79 -2.78
N ALA A 197 19.76 -11.83 -1.63
CA ALA A 197 19.45 -10.97 -0.49
C ALA A 197 19.33 -9.46 -0.86
N PRO A 198 20.16 -8.90 -1.75
CA PRO A 198 19.98 -7.52 -2.19
C PRO A 198 18.64 -7.24 -2.87
N LEU A 199 18.02 -8.23 -3.52
CA LEU A 199 16.68 -8.06 -4.09
C LEU A 199 15.61 -7.89 -3.02
N TYR A 200 15.80 -8.55 -1.87
CA TYR A 200 14.91 -8.41 -0.74
C TYR A 200 15.08 -7.07 -0.03
N ASP A 201 16.33 -6.61 0.16
CA ASP A 201 16.60 -5.30 0.76
C ASP A 201 15.92 -4.15 0.00
N TYR A 202 15.74 -4.32 -1.31
CA TYR A 202 15.01 -3.40 -2.20
C TYR A 202 13.68 -3.98 -2.72
N ALA A 203 13.03 -4.86 -1.95
CA ALA A 203 11.86 -5.65 -2.37
C ALA A 203 10.76 -4.82 -3.02
N TRP A 204 10.43 -3.64 -2.47
CA TRP A 204 9.44 -2.73 -3.04
C TRP A 204 9.76 -2.36 -4.50
N PHE A 205 10.99 -1.90 -4.76
CA PHE A 205 11.42 -1.47 -6.08
C PHE A 205 11.54 -2.64 -7.04
N VAL A 206 12.10 -3.76 -6.57
CA VAL A 206 12.20 -5.00 -7.38
C VAL A 206 10.82 -5.45 -7.81
N GLY A 207 9.90 -5.61 -6.86
CA GLY A 207 8.52 -5.99 -7.15
C GLY A 207 7.86 -5.05 -8.14
N PHE A 208 7.94 -3.74 -7.90
CA PHE A 208 7.35 -2.70 -8.75
C PHE A 208 7.86 -2.72 -10.19
N PHE A 209 9.18 -2.70 -10.39
CA PHE A 209 9.74 -2.61 -11.74
C PHE A 209 9.62 -3.92 -12.50
N VAL A 210 9.81 -5.07 -11.84
CA VAL A 210 9.65 -6.39 -12.47
C VAL A 210 8.22 -6.59 -12.90
N SER A 211 7.25 -6.39 -12.02
CA SER A 211 5.84 -6.61 -12.37
C SER A 211 5.36 -5.60 -13.41
N GLY A 212 5.72 -4.32 -13.27
CA GLY A 212 5.31 -3.28 -14.20
C GLY A 212 5.85 -3.50 -15.62
N SER A 213 7.16 -3.80 -15.74
CA SER A 213 7.78 -4.07 -17.04
C SER A 213 7.26 -5.36 -17.68
N THR A 214 7.10 -6.43 -16.89
CA THR A 214 6.54 -7.70 -17.37
C THR A 214 5.11 -7.53 -17.86
N TYR A 215 4.27 -6.83 -17.09
CA TYR A 215 2.88 -6.57 -17.48
C TYR A 215 2.81 -5.77 -18.77
N TRP A 216 3.61 -4.71 -18.87
CA TRP A 216 3.69 -3.88 -20.05
C TRP A 216 4.11 -4.70 -21.29
N ALA A 217 5.14 -5.55 -21.17
CA ALA A 217 5.58 -6.43 -22.25
C ALA A 217 4.51 -7.44 -22.67
N LEU A 218 3.88 -8.13 -21.72
CA LEU A 218 2.84 -9.12 -22.03
C LEU A 218 1.61 -8.47 -22.68
N MET A 219 1.14 -7.36 -22.13
CA MET A 219 -0.04 -6.68 -22.65
C MET A 219 0.20 -6.06 -24.02
N THR A 220 1.39 -5.52 -24.30
CA THR A 220 1.71 -4.98 -25.63
C THR A 220 1.72 -6.09 -26.68
N VAL A 221 2.31 -7.26 -26.39
CA VAL A 221 2.29 -8.41 -27.30
C VAL A 221 0.87 -8.92 -27.52
N MET A 222 0.08 -9.10 -26.46
CA MET A 222 -1.31 -9.58 -26.56
C MET A 222 -2.21 -8.59 -27.31
N SER A 223 -2.01 -7.27 -27.14
CA SER A 223 -2.75 -6.24 -27.87
C SER A 223 -2.49 -6.33 -29.38
N VAL A 224 -1.23 -6.54 -29.77
CA VAL A 224 -0.83 -6.69 -31.18
C VAL A 224 -1.45 -7.95 -31.79
N GLU A 225 -1.48 -9.07 -31.06
CA GLU A 225 -2.04 -10.33 -31.54
C GLU A 225 -3.55 -10.21 -31.82
N VAL A 226 -4.31 -9.57 -30.92
CA VAL A 226 -5.75 -9.35 -31.08
C VAL A 226 -6.05 -8.48 -32.31
N THR A 227 -5.25 -7.43 -32.56
CA THR A 227 -5.41 -6.58 -33.76
C THR A 227 -5.07 -7.33 -35.04
N ARG A 228 -4.02 -8.16 -35.05
CA ARG A 228 -3.62 -8.95 -36.24
C ARG A 228 -4.66 -10.00 -36.62
N VAL A 229 -5.24 -10.69 -35.64
CA VAL A 229 -6.29 -11.69 -35.89
C VAL A 229 -7.54 -11.04 -36.50
N LYS A 230 -7.97 -9.87 -36.00
CA LYS A 230 -9.11 -9.14 -36.60
C LYS A 230 -8.86 -8.78 -38.07
N LEU A 231 -7.70 -8.20 -38.38
CA LEU A 231 -7.34 -7.81 -39.76
C LEU A 231 -7.22 -9.00 -40.71
N SER A 232 -6.66 -10.14 -40.24
CA SER A 232 -6.61 -11.36 -41.05
C SER A 232 -7.98 -11.99 -41.30
N THR A 233 -8.94 -11.78 -40.39
CA THR A 233 -10.31 -12.30 -40.53
C THR A 233 -11.09 -11.44 -41.51
N GLU A 234 -10.96 -10.11 -41.43
CA GLU A 234 -11.57 -9.16 -42.38
C GLU A 234 -11.03 -9.36 -43.81
N ASN A 235 -9.72 -9.53 -43.99
CA ASN A 235 -9.11 -9.79 -45.31
C ASN A 235 -9.44 -11.17 -45.92
N LYS A 236 -9.95 -12.12 -45.14
CA LYS A 236 -10.43 -13.42 -45.66
C LYS A 236 -11.91 -13.39 -46.07
N ILE A 237 -12.63 -12.32 -45.70
CA ILE A 237 -14.05 -12.14 -45.98
C ILE A 237 -14.27 -11.20 -47.19
N SER A 238 -13.23 -10.48 -47.64
CA SER A 238 -13.16 -9.74 -48.90
C SER A 238 -12.66 -10.59 -50.06
#